data_AF-A0A4D4L0Y9-F1
#
_entry.id   AF-A0A4D4L0Y9-F1
#
_cell.length_a   1.000
_cell.length_b   1.000
_cell.length_c   1.000
_cell.angle_alpha   90.00
_cell.angle_beta   90.00
_cell.angle_gamma   90.00
#
_symmetry.space_group_name_H-M   'P 1'
#
loop_
_entity.id
_entity.type
_entity.pdbx_description
1 polymer ?
#
loop_
_entity_poly.entity_id
_entity_poly.type
_entity_poly.pdbx_seq_one_letter_code
_entity_poly.pdbx_strand_id
1 'polypeptide(L)'
;MAVIAATLAASLVIAGCGDGGDEAGDGKSLKLWHYEAPNSAMGIAWKQAIEEFKKSHPGVTVKVEEKGFEQIQKTASMVLNSGDAPDLMEYNKGNATTGLLSKQGLLTDLTPRSPSAAGTSRSAPACAPPAAMTPRA
;
A
#
# COMPACT_ATOMS: atom_id res chain seq x y z
N MET A 1 32.37 24.45 -52.42
CA MET A 1 32.57 25.73 -51.70
C MET A 1 31.57 25.78 -50.55
N ALA A 2 31.99 26.29 -49.38
CA ALA A 2 31.37 26.22 -48.04
C ALA A 2 31.60 24.86 -47.33
N VAL A 3 32.75 24.58 -46.71
CA VAL A 3 33.40 25.12 -45.47
C VAL A 3 33.07 24.27 -44.23
N ILE A 4 34.18 23.83 -43.61
CA ILE A 4 34.49 22.94 -42.48
C ILE A 4 34.00 23.46 -41.10
N ALA A 5 33.71 22.56 -40.15
CA ALA A 5 34.17 22.55 -38.73
C ALA A 5 33.39 21.49 -37.91
N ALA A 6 33.94 20.33 -37.54
CA ALA A 6 34.88 20.04 -36.44
C ALA A 6 34.33 20.25 -35.00
N THR A 7 34.06 19.11 -34.34
CA THR A 7 34.22 18.79 -32.89
C THR A 7 33.55 19.64 -31.81
N LEU A 8 32.76 18.99 -30.94
CA LEU A 8 33.06 18.87 -29.50
C LEU A 8 32.10 17.88 -28.82
N ALA A 9 32.66 16.79 -28.29
CA ALA A 9 32.04 15.99 -27.25
C ALA A 9 31.94 16.85 -26.00
N ALA A 10 30.72 17.22 -25.62
CA ALA A 10 30.43 17.79 -24.31
C ALA A 10 29.81 16.69 -23.45
N SER A 11 30.67 15.97 -22.74
CA SER A 11 30.31 15.18 -21.57
C SER A 11 29.61 16.10 -20.57
N LEU A 12 28.28 16.04 -20.49
CA LEU A 12 27.57 16.57 -19.34
C LEU A 12 27.75 15.56 -18.19
N VAL A 13 28.90 15.64 -17.54
CA VAL A 13 29.07 15.12 -16.19
C VAL A 13 28.31 16.09 -15.28
N ILE A 14 27.03 15.77 -15.02
CA ILE A 14 26.35 16.34 -13.85
C ILE A 14 26.96 15.65 -12.63
N ALA A 15 28.07 16.22 -12.16
CA ALA A 15 28.51 16.05 -10.78
C ALA A 15 27.62 16.95 -9.92
N GLY A 16 26.35 16.55 -9.78
CA GLY A 16 25.41 17.06 -8.79
C GLY A 16 25.37 16.09 -7.62
N CYS A 17 26.06 16.47 -6.56
CA CYS A 17 26.22 15.72 -5.31
C CYS A 17 24.90 15.71 -4.51
N GLY A 18 24.39 14.54 -4.12
CA GLY A 18 23.28 14.43 -3.16
C GLY A 18 22.38 13.20 -3.32
N ASP A 19 22.93 12.03 -2.99
CA ASP A 19 22.30 10.82 -2.43
C ASP A 19 20.86 10.45 -2.86
N GLY A 20 20.76 9.34 -3.61
CA GLY A 20 19.52 8.58 -3.79
C GLY A 20 18.92 8.69 -5.18
N GLY A 21 19.54 8.01 -6.15
CA GLY A 21 18.94 7.78 -7.45
C GLY A 21 17.58 7.09 -7.33
N ASP A 22 16.61 7.58 -8.09
CA ASP A 22 15.41 6.82 -8.44
C ASP A 22 15.31 6.86 -9.97
N GLU A 23 16.31 6.24 -10.60
CA GLU A 23 16.23 5.75 -11.96
C GLU A 23 15.01 4.82 -12.11
N ALA A 24 14.14 5.15 -13.05
CA ALA A 24 13.29 4.23 -13.82
C ALA A 24 12.74 2.98 -13.07
N GLY A 25 11.64 3.16 -12.35
CA GLY A 25 10.62 2.11 -12.17
C GLY A 25 11.10 0.82 -11.51
N ASP A 26 11.69 0.94 -10.32
CA ASP A 26 11.95 -0.20 -9.44
C ASP A 26 10.64 -0.96 -9.18
N GLY A 27 10.67 -2.28 -9.39
CA GLY A 27 9.49 -3.14 -9.30
C GLY A 27 8.95 -3.21 -7.87
N LYS A 28 8.06 -2.29 -7.50
CA LYS A 28 7.53 -2.16 -6.14
C LYS A 28 6.79 -3.44 -5.75
N SER A 29 7.21 -4.06 -4.65
CA SER A 29 6.51 -5.22 -4.09
C SER A 29 5.52 -4.75 -3.03
N LEU A 30 4.25 -5.17 -3.13
CA LEU A 30 3.20 -4.93 -2.15
C LEU A 30 2.90 -6.22 -1.39
N LYS A 31 3.16 -6.24 -0.08
CA LYS A 31 2.84 -7.33 0.84
C LYS A 31 1.42 -7.14 1.40
N LEU A 32 0.52 -8.06 1.07
CA LEU A 32 -0.89 -8.06 1.47
C LEU A 32 -1.19 -9.24 2.41
N TRP A 33 -1.75 -8.94 3.58
CA TRP A 33 -2.31 -9.95 4.49
C TRP A 33 -3.83 -9.91 4.48
N HIS A 34 -4.45 -11.06 4.24
CA HIS A 34 -5.88 -11.27 4.43
C HIS A 34 -6.12 -12.66 5.05
N TYR A 35 -7.29 -12.86 5.65
CA TYR A 35 -7.65 -14.12 6.32
C TYR A 35 -8.79 -14.87 5.62
N GLU A 36 -9.21 -14.38 4.46
CA GLU A 36 -10.27 -14.99 3.66
C GLU A 36 -9.89 -16.32 3.03
N ALA A 37 -10.80 -17.29 3.11
CA ALA A 37 -10.61 -18.60 2.47
C ALA A 37 -10.67 -18.45 0.94
N PRO A 38 -9.83 -19.18 0.16
CA PRO A 38 -9.74 -18.99 -1.30
C PRO A 38 -11.07 -19.16 -2.06
N ASN A 39 -11.94 -20.04 -1.56
CA ASN A 39 -13.23 -20.34 -2.16
C ASN A 39 -14.39 -19.54 -1.54
N SER A 40 -14.13 -18.64 -0.58
CA SER A 40 -15.15 -17.73 -0.06
C SER A 40 -15.44 -16.65 -1.09
N ALA A 41 -16.63 -16.04 -1.00
CA ALA A 41 -16.98 -14.90 -1.85
C ALA A 41 -15.93 -13.76 -1.75
N MET A 42 -15.38 -13.54 -0.55
CA MET A 42 -14.37 -12.52 -0.29
C MET A 42 -12.99 -12.93 -0.82
N GLY A 43 -12.59 -14.21 -0.69
CA GLY A 43 -11.34 -14.72 -1.27
C GLY A 43 -11.33 -14.61 -2.80
N ILE A 44 -12.46 -14.92 -3.44
CA ILE A 44 -12.64 -14.73 -4.90
C ILE A 44 -12.55 -13.24 -5.26
N ALA A 45 -13.17 -12.36 -4.46
CA ALA A 45 -13.11 -10.92 -4.69
C ALA A 45 -11.68 -10.37 -4.55
N TRP A 46 -10.93 -10.81 -3.53
CA TRP A 46 -9.52 -10.45 -3.36
C TRP A 46 -8.68 -10.87 -4.56
N LYS A 47 -8.85 -12.11 -5.03
CA LYS A 47 -8.15 -12.61 -6.21
C LYS A 47 -8.44 -11.73 -7.44
N GLN A 48 -9.71 -11.43 -7.70
CA GLN A 48 -10.10 -10.58 -8.83
C GLN A 48 -9.55 -9.15 -8.69
N ALA A 49 -9.60 -8.57 -7.50
CA ALA A 49 -9.05 -7.23 -7.24
C ALA A 49 -7.54 -7.17 -7.50
N ILE A 50 -6.79 -8.20 -7.07
CA ILE A 50 -5.34 -8.29 -7.30
C ILE A 50 -5.04 -8.45 -8.79
N GLU A 51 -5.81 -9.27 -9.51
CA GLU A 51 -5.67 -9.45 -10.96
C GLU A 51 -5.87 -8.12 -11.69
N GLU A 52 -6.92 -7.36 -11.34
CA GLU A 52 -7.21 -6.06 -11.95
C GLU A 52 -6.16 -4.99 -11.60
N PHE A 53 -5.69 -4.99 -10.36
CA PHE A 53 -4.62 -4.10 -9.91
C PHE A 53 -3.32 -4.33 -10.68
N LYS A 54 -2.95 -5.59 -10.92
CA LYS A 54 -1.75 -5.95 -11.70
C LYS A 54 -1.86 -5.53 -13.17
N LYS A 55 -3.05 -5.58 -13.77
CA LYS A 55 -3.27 -5.10 -15.16
C LYS A 55 -3.05 -3.60 -15.29
N SER A 56 -3.53 -2.83 -14.31
CA SER A 56 -3.43 -1.36 -14.30
C SER A 56 -2.06 -0.85 -13.84
N HIS A 57 -1.27 -1.67 -13.14
CA HIS A 57 0.04 -1.31 -12.61
C HIS A 57 1.12 -2.32 -13.06
N PRO A 58 1.48 -2.34 -14.37
CA PRO A 58 2.52 -3.21 -14.88
C PRO A 58 3.87 -2.79 -14.28
N GLY A 59 4.38 -3.56 -13.33
CA GLY A 59 5.59 -3.24 -12.56
C GLY A 59 5.44 -3.46 -11.05
N VAL A 60 4.20 -3.60 -10.55
CA VAL A 60 3.96 -3.89 -9.13
C VAL A 60 3.78 -5.39 -8.91
N THR A 61 4.53 -5.93 -7.94
CA THR A 61 4.41 -7.33 -7.51
C THR A 61 3.57 -7.42 -6.24
N VAL A 62 2.37 -8.01 -6.31
CA VAL A 62 1.55 -8.26 -5.11
C VAL A 62 1.90 -9.63 -4.53
N LYS A 63 2.39 -9.66 -3.29
CA LYS A 63 2.66 -10.86 -2.48
C LYS A 63 1.57 -11.00 -1.43
N VAL A 64 0.72 -12.00 -1.59
CA VAL A 64 -0.32 -12.32 -0.62
C VAL A 64 0.24 -13.31 0.39
N GLU A 65 0.09 -13.01 1.68
CA GLU A 65 0.27 -13.99 2.74
C GLU A 65 -1.06 -14.19 3.45
N GLU A 66 -1.66 -15.36 3.24
CA GLU A 66 -2.83 -15.77 4.00
C GLU A 66 -2.39 -16.02 5.45
N LYS A 67 -2.96 -15.25 6.38
CA LYS A 67 -2.75 -15.46 7.82
C LYS A 67 -4.08 -15.82 8.44
N GLY A 68 -4.05 -16.72 9.43
CA GLY A 68 -5.26 -17.04 10.18
C GLY A 68 -5.79 -15.81 10.92
N PHE A 69 -7.11 -15.67 10.97
CA PHE A 69 -7.79 -14.59 11.70
C PHE A 69 -7.25 -14.42 13.14
N GLU A 70 -7.17 -15.52 13.90
CA GLU A 70 -6.67 -15.49 15.27
C GLU A 70 -5.20 -15.07 15.37
N GLN A 71 -4.39 -15.46 14.39
CA GLN A 71 -2.99 -15.08 14.34
C GLN A 71 -2.87 -13.57 14.16
N ILE A 72 -3.55 -13.01 13.16
CA ILE A 72 -3.60 -11.56 12.94
C ILE A 72 -4.08 -10.85 14.20
N GLN A 73 -5.16 -11.32 14.83
CA GLN A 73 -5.71 -10.66 16.02
C GLN A 73 -4.72 -10.61 17.19
N LYS A 74 -3.98 -11.71 17.43
CA LYS A 74 -3.01 -11.82 18.54
C LYS A 74 -1.71 -11.07 18.24
N THR A 75 -1.26 -11.05 16.99
CA THR A 75 0.08 -10.54 16.64
C THR A 75 0.08 -9.15 16.03
N ALA A 76 -1.07 -8.57 15.66
CA ALA A 76 -1.15 -7.28 14.98
C ALA A 76 -0.37 -6.19 15.70
N SER A 77 -0.62 -5.92 16.98
CA SER A 77 0.12 -4.86 17.69
C SER A 77 1.64 -5.08 17.71
N MET A 78 2.09 -6.32 17.79
CA MET A 78 3.53 -6.65 17.80
C MET A 78 4.15 -6.43 16.42
N VAL A 79 3.52 -6.97 15.38
CA VAL A 79 3.98 -6.87 13.99
C VAL A 79 3.95 -5.41 13.51
N LEU A 80 2.92 -4.65 13.87
CA LEU A 80 2.80 -3.23 13.51
C LEU A 80 3.84 -2.33 14.21
N ASN A 81 4.43 -2.79 15.32
CA ASN A 81 5.53 -2.12 15.99
C ASN A 81 6.91 -2.65 15.56
N SER A 82 6.95 -3.68 14.69
CA SER A 82 8.18 -4.24 14.13
C SER A 82 8.33 -3.83 12.66
N GLY A 83 9.50 -4.12 12.09
CA GLY A 83 9.74 -3.93 10.65
C GLY A 83 9.13 -5.02 9.75
N ASP A 84 8.38 -5.97 10.30
CA ASP A 84 7.84 -7.12 9.54
C ASP A 84 6.42 -6.91 9.02
N ALA A 85 5.84 -5.73 9.27
CA ALA A 85 4.47 -5.44 8.94
C ALA A 85 4.20 -5.54 7.41
N PRO A 86 3.02 -6.04 7.00
CA PRO A 86 2.64 -5.98 5.59
C PRO A 86 2.35 -4.53 5.16
N ASP A 87 2.36 -4.25 3.87
CA ASP A 87 1.94 -2.94 3.35
C ASP A 87 0.42 -2.75 3.44
N LEU A 88 -0.36 -3.84 3.39
CA LEU A 88 -1.81 -3.84 3.54
C LEU A 88 -2.26 -5.05 4.34
N MET A 89 -3.11 -4.82 5.35
CA MET A 89 -3.62 -5.88 6.23
C MET A 89 -5.13 -5.77 6.40
N GLU A 90 -5.83 -6.88 6.18
CA GLU A 90 -7.21 -7.02 6.60
C GLU A 90 -7.29 -7.15 8.13
N TYR A 91 -8.07 -6.29 8.78
CA TYR A 91 -8.24 -6.30 10.23
C TYR A 91 -9.69 -5.99 10.63
N ASN A 92 -10.15 -6.57 11.74
CA ASN A 92 -11.52 -6.39 12.19
C ASN A 92 -11.83 -4.96 12.62
N LYS A 93 -12.97 -4.46 12.15
CA LYS A 93 -13.53 -3.18 12.56
C LYS A 93 -14.09 -3.28 13.98
N GLY A 94 -13.89 -2.23 14.78
CA GLY A 94 -14.42 -2.13 16.14
C GLY A 94 -13.51 -1.39 17.09
N ASN A 95 -14.06 -0.85 18.18
CA ASN A 95 -13.30 -0.06 19.16
C ASN A 95 -12.21 -0.90 19.87
N ALA A 96 -12.49 -2.18 20.12
CA ALA A 96 -11.56 -3.09 20.79
C ALA A 96 -10.45 -3.63 19.86
N THR A 97 -10.59 -3.46 18.54
CA THR A 97 -9.66 -3.97 17.54
C THR A 97 -8.99 -2.80 16.82
N THR A 98 -9.43 -2.46 15.61
CA THR A 98 -8.99 -1.31 14.81
C THR A 98 -8.91 -0.02 15.65
N GLY A 99 -9.93 0.27 16.48
CA GLY A 99 -9.94 1.47 17.30
C GLY A 99 -8.81 1.54 18.32
N LEU A 100 -8.40 0.40 18.88
CA LEU A 100 -7.27 0.32 19.81
C LEU A 100 -5.95 0.62 19.10
N LEU A 101 -5.72 -0.02 17.94
CA LEU A 101 -4.52 0.19 17.13
C LEU A 101 -4.44 1.62 16.58
N SER A 102 -5.58 2.22 16.24
CA SER A 102 -5.67 3.63 15.84
C SER A 102 -5.21 4.55 16.96
N LYS A 103 -5.67 4.32 18.20
CA LYS A 103 -5.29 5.12 19.37
C LYS A 103 -3.81 4.99 19.72
N GLN A 104 -3.22 3.84 19.41
CA GLN A 104 -1.78 3.59 19.57
C GLN A 104 -0.93 4.22 18.45
N GLY A 105 -1.54 4.82 17.43
CA GLY A 105 -0.82 5.45 16.31
C GLY A 105 -0.14 4.45 15.37
N LEU A 106 -0.54 3.18 15.41
CA LEU A 106 0.11 2.10 14.66
C LEU A 106 -0.37 1.99 13.21
N LEU A 107 -1.40 2.77 12.86
CA LEU A 107 -2.12 2.64 11.60
C LEU A 107 -2.15 3.97 10.87
N THR A 108 -1.95 3.91 9.56
CA THR A 108 -1.90 5.10 8.71
C THR A 108 -3.27 5.74 8.61
N ASP A 109 -3.35 7.05 8.83
CA ASP A 109 -4.58 7.81 8.58
C ASP A 109 -4.85 7.91 7.07
N LEU A 110 -5.98 7.34 6.64
CA LEU A 110 -6.44 7.37 5.24
C LEU A 110 -7.46 8.48 4.98
N THR A 111 -7.86 9.26 5.98
CA THR A 111 -8.74 10.43 5.81
C THR A 111 -8.32 11.34 4.65
N PRO A 112 -7.03 11.72 4.47
CA PRO A 112 -6.62 12.55 3.34
C PRO A 112 -6.70 11.87 1.96
N ARG A 113 -6.87 10.53 1.92
CA ARG A 113 -6.95 9.73 0.69
C ARG A 113 -8.36 9.20 0.39
N SER A 114 -9.33 9.44 1.27
CA SER A 114 -10.71 9.02 1.04
C SER A 114 -11.45 10.04 0.17
N PRO A 115 -12.21 9.61 -0.85
CA PRO A 115 -13.11 10.50 -1.59
C PRO A 115 -14.20 11.13 -0.72
N SER A 116 -14.35 10.72 0.54
CA SER A 116 -15.24 11.35 1.53
C SER A 116 -14.82 12.77 1.96
N ALA A 117 -13.62 13.25 1.60
CA ALA A 117 -13.33 14.68 1.64
C ALA A 117 -14.23 15.50 0.69
N ALA A 118 -14.88 14.82 -0.26
CA ALA A 118 -15.95 15.33 -1.11
C ALA A 118 -17.24 14.47 -0.96
N GLY A 119 -17.86 14.50 0.23
CA GLY A 119 -19.29 14.19 0.39
C GLY A 119 -19.76 12.75 0.11
N THR A 120 -19.62 11.86 1.08
CA THR A 120 -20.19 10.49 1.04
C THR A 120 -21.71 10.51 1.31
N SER A 121 -22.53 10.28 0.29
CA SER A 121 -23.99 10.09 0.41
C SER A 121 -24.45 8.68 -0.02
N ARG A 122 -23.66 7.63 0.22
CA ARG A 122 -24.11 6.27 -0.05
C ARG A 122 -23.55 5.21 0.91
N SER A 123 -23.74 5.43 2.20
CA SER A 123 -23.72 4.36 3.19
C SER A 123 -24.78 4.65 4.25
N ALA A 124 -25.59 3.63 4.55
CA ALA A 124 -26.71 3.65 5.50
C ALA A 124 -26.30 4.23 6.88
N PRO A 125 -27.24 4.79 7.67
CA PRO A 125 -26.95 5.61 8.84
C PRO A 125 -26.53 4.74 10.02
N ALA A 126 -25.27 4.31 10.00
CA ALA A 126 -24.52 3.79 11.13
C ALA A 126 -23.01 4.11 11.03
N CYS A 127 -22.56 4.72 9.93
CA CYS A 127 -21.16 5.06 9.67
C CYS A 127 -20.77 6.42 10.28
N ALA A 128 -20.45 6.43 11.58
CA ALA A 128 -19.28 7.19 12.05
C ALA A 128 -18.03 6.34 11.74
N PRO A 129 -16.88 6.91 11.31
CA PRO A 129 -15.87 6.12 10.61
C PRO A 129 -14.95 5.37 11.60
N PRO A 130 -14.81 4.04 11.51
CA PRO A 130 -13.56 3.39 11.85
C PRO A 130 -12.75 3.25 10.56
N ALA A 131 -11.61 3.96 10.51
CA ALA A 131 -10.65 3.90 9.42
C ALA A 131 -10.35 2.45 8.99
N ALA A 132 -10.37 2.19 7.69
CA ALA A 132 -9.76 1.01 7.09
C ALA A 132 -8.25 1.25 6.99
N MET A 133 -7.42 0.25 7.30
CA MET A 133 -6.09 0.48 7.86
C MET A 133 -5.02 -0.40 7.23
N THR A 134 -3.87 0.22 6.92
CA THR A 134 -2.62 -0.44 6.55
C THR A 134 -1.53 -0.15 7.58
N PRO A 135 -0.59 -1.10 7.80
CA PRO A 135 0.57 -0.85 8.65
C PRO A 135 1.51 0.22 8.12
N ARG A 136 2.23 0.86 9.03
CA ARG A 136 3.27 1.83 8.74
C ARG A 136 4.60 1.09 8.47
N ALA A 137 5.33 1.57 7.46
CA ALA A 137 6.69 1.16 7.10
C ALA A 137 7.70 1.32 8.24
#